data_AF-A0A246Q7X2-F1
#
_entry.id   AF-A0A246Q7X2-F1
#
_cell.length_a   1.000
_cell.length_b   1.000
_cell.length_c   1.000
_cell.angle_alpha   90.00
_cell.angle_beta   90.00
_cell.angle_gamma   90.00
#
_symmetry.space_group_name_H-M   'P 1'
#
loop_
_entity.id
_entity.type
_entity.pdbx_description
1 polymer ?
#
loop_
_entity_poly.entity_id
_entity_poly.type
_entity_poly.pdbx_seq_one_letter_code
_entity_poly.pdbx_strand_id
1 'polypeptide(L)'
;MDGEGSEEWLDGLEVAEGRETWDTYHLIGDVLRNPELAITPTPVFRARLAAALDNELTIVAAPRKRRFTRPAWRLGLSGAAMAAAVASVVWVAQPSLFGGSAPMQETRIIADATPVGSAAEEPVLSDYLEAHMQMAGPSAIRQVSFDLGAGR
;
A
#
# COMPACT_ATOMS: atom_id res chain seq x y z
N MET A 1 -17.83 -1.50 -0.55
CA MET A 1 -17.98 -1.97 0.83
C MET A 1 -16.75 -1.65 1.68
N ASP A 2 -15.53 -2.04 1.30
CA ASP A 2 -14.32 -1.71 2.11
C ASP A 2 -13.43 -0.61 1.47
N GLY A 3 -13.94 0.08 0.47
CA GLY A 3 -13.15 0.98 -0.39
C GLY A 3 -12.24 0.24 -1.37
N GLU A 4 -12.38 -1.09 -1.48
CA GLU A 4 -11.51 -1.98 -2.26
C GLU A 4 -12.08 -2.38 -3.63
N GLY A 5 -13.16 -1.73 -4.09
CA GLY A 5 -13.87 -2.05 -5.32
C GLY A 5 -13.66 -1.05 -6.45
N SER A 6 -13.97 -1.46 -7.69
CA SER A 6 -14.20 -0.53 -8.80
C SER A 6 -15.44 0.33 -8.53
N GLU A 7 -15.47 1.56 -9.05
CA GLU A 7 -16.60 2.49 -8.92
C GLU A 7 -17.90 1.97 -9.59
N GLU A 8 -17.83 0.85 -10.31
CA GLU A 8 -18.96 0.18 -10.97
C GLU A 8 -20.11 -0.18 -10.01
N TRP A 9 -19.79 -0.37 -8.73
CA TRP A 9 -20.83 -0.65 -7.74
C TRP A 9 -21.66 0.60 -7.35
N LEU A 10 -21.19 1.81 -7.67
CA LEU A 10 -21.96 3.03 -7.46
C LEU A 10 -23.24 3.06 -8.30
N ASP A 11 -23.18 2.57 -9.54
CA ASP A 11 -24.33 2.49 -10.44
C ASP A 11 -25.44 1.60 -9.84
N GLY A 12 -25.05 0.57 -9.08
CA GLY A 12 -25.98 -0.30 -8.36
C GLY A 12 -26.73 0.40 -7.22
N LEU A 13 -26.17 1.48 -6.64
CA LEU A 13 -26.79 2.24 -5.54
C LEU A 13 -27.89 3.20 -6.03
N GLU A 14 -27.99 3.45 -7.34
CA GLU A 14 -29.07 4.27 -7.91
C GLU A 14 -30.43 3.54 -7.88
N VAL A 15 -30.42 2.21 -7.77
CA VAL A 15 -31.63 1.38 -7.66
C VAL A 15 -32.03 1.17 -6.19
N ALA A 16 -33.33 1.07 -5.91
CA ALA A 16 -33.85 0.89 -4.54
C ALA A 16 -33.29 -0.35 -3.84
N GLU A 17 -33.21 -1.47 -4.55
CA GLU A 17 -32.66 -2.73 -4.04
C GLU A 17 -31.18 -2.61 -3.63
N GLY A 18 -30.37 -1.88 -4.39
CA GLY A 18 -28.97 -1.62 -4.07
C GLY A 18 -28.80 -0.79 -2.80
N ARG A 19 -29.66 0.22 -2.59
CA ARG A 19 -29.67 1.00 -1.35
C ARG A 19 -30.10 0.20 -0.13
N GLU A 20 -31.09 -0.67 -0.27
CA GLU A 20 -31.52 -1.56 0.82
C GLU A 20 -30.42 -2.55 1.22
N THR A 21 -29.73 -3.08 0.21
CA THR A 21 -28.57 -3.95 0.40
C THR A 21 -27.44 -3.21 1.12
N TRP A 22 -27.12 -1.98 0.71
CA TRP A 22 -26.16 -1.10 1.36
C TRP A 22 -26.50 -0.85 2.83
N ASP A 23 -27.73 -0.43 3.10
CA ASP A 23 -28.22 -0.16 4.45
C ASP A 23 -28.11 -1.39 5.35
N THR A 24 -28.48 -2.56 4.83
CA THR A 24 -28.45 -3.83 5.58
C THR A 24 -27.02 -4.22 5.95
N TYR A 25 -26.09 -4.15 5.00
CA TYR A 25 -24.69 -4.47 5.27
C TYR A 25 -24.07 -3.50 6.28
N HIS A 26 -24.37 -2.21 6.19
CA HIS A 26 -23.90 -1.24 7.18
C HIS A 26 -24.48 -1.49 8.57
N LEU A 27 -25.77 -1.82 8.66
CA LEU A 27 -26.40 -2.19 9.93
C LEU A 27 -25.73 -3.43 10.55
N ILE A 28 -25.46 -4.47 9.76
CA ILE A 28 -24.71 -5.65 10.24
C ILE A 28 -23.33 -5.21 10.76
N GLY A 29 -22.63 -4.36 10.00
CA GLY A 29 -21.33 -3.83 10.39
C GLY A 29 -21.38 -3.02 11.69
N ASP A 30 -22.43 -2.23 11.90
CA ASP A 30 -22.61 -1.42 13.10
C ASP A 30 -22.86 -2.32 14.32
N VAL A 31 -23.78 -3.29 14.19
CA VAL A 31 -24.08 -4.29 15.25
C VAL A 31 -22.82 -5.06 15.66
N LEU A 32 -22.00 -5.48 14.69
CA LEU A 32 -20.78 -6.24 14.96
C LEU A 32 -19.69 -5.41 15.68
N ARG A 33 -19.63 -4.10 15.43
CA ARG A 33 -18.66 -3.21 16.09
C ARG A 33 -19.12 -2.79 17.48
N ASN A 34 -20.38 -2.36 17.60
CA ASN A 34 -21.00 -1.98 18.86
C ASN A 34 -22.53 -1.95 18.68
N PRO A 35 -23.31 -2.71 19.48
CA PRO A 35 -24.77 -2.73 19.36
C PRO A 35 -25.44 -1.36 19.55
N GLU A 36 -24.82 -0.43 20.28
CA GLU A 36 -25.32 0.95 20.43
C GLU A 36 -25.29 1.75 19.13
N LEU A 37 -24.53 1.30 18.12
CA LEU A 37 -24.46 1.92 16.79
C LEU A 37 -25.55 1.41 15.84
N ALA A 38 -26.35 0.40 16.22
CA ALA A 38 -27.41 -0.18 15.41
C ALA A 38 -28.64 0.73 15.28
N ILE A 39 -28.42 1.99 14.91
CA ILE A 39 -29.41 3.04 14.82
C ILE A 39 -29.97 3.04 13.41
N THR A 40 -31.26 2.76 13.27
CA THR A 40 -31.96 2.89 11.99
C THR A 40 -32.55 4.30 11.86
N PRO A 41 -32.06 5.14 10.92
CA PRO A 41 -32.59 6.48 10.75
C PRO A 41 -34.04 6.44 10.26
N THR A 42 -34.88 7.35 10.75
CA THR A 42 -36.27 7.41 10.30
C THR A 42 -36.37 7.85 8.84
N PRO A 43 -37.40 7.42 8.09
CA PRO A 43 -37.61 7.85 6.70
C PRO A 43 -37.71 9.37 6.56
N VAL A 44 -38.32 10.04 7.54
CA VAL A 44 -38.45 11.51 7.57
C VAL A 44 -37.10 12.19 7.71
N PHE A 45 -36.21 11.67 8.58
CA PHE A 45 -34.85 12.19 8.71
C PHE A 45 -34.08 12.03 7.39
N ARG A 46 -34.14 10.86 6.76
CA ARG A 46 -33.48 10.58 5.48
C ARG A 46 -33.94 11.54 4.39
N ALA A 47 -35.25 11.77 4.27
CA ALA A 47 -35.81 12.69 3.29
C ALA A 47 -35.35 14.14 3.53
N ARG A 48 -35.32 14.59 4.78
CA ARG A 48 -34.82 15.93 5.14
C ARG A 48 -33.33 16.10 4.86
N LEU A 49 -32.53 15.07 5.16
CA LEU A 49 -31.10 15.06 4.90
C LEU A 49 -30.82 15.13 3.39
N ALA A 50 -31.48 14.29 2.59
CA ALA A 50 -31.34 14.31 1.13
C ALA A 50 -31.71 15.69 0.56
N ALA A 51 -32.84 16.25 0.97
CA ALA A 51 -33.25 17.59 0.55
C ALA A 51 -32.26 18.68 0.99
N ALA A 52 -31.63 18.56 2.16
CA ALA A 52 -30.60 19.50 2.59
C ALA A 52 -29.36 19.42 1.69
N LEU A 53 -28.89 18.21 1.39
CA LEU A 53 -27.73 17.95 0.52
C LEU A 53 -27.97 18.46 -0.91
N ASP A 54 -29.18 18.28 -1.46
CA ASP A 54 -29.54 18.80 -2.79
C ASP A 54 -29.48 20.34 -2.87
N ASN A 55 -29.62 21.02 -1.72
CA ASN A 55 -29.54 22.48 -1.61
C ASN A 55 -28.12 22.98 -1.28
N GLU A 56 -27.15 22.09 -1.04
CA GLU A 56 -25.76 22.51 -0.80
C GLU A 56 -25.06 22.87 -2.11
N LEU A 57 -24.29 23.96 -2.10
CA LEU A 57 -23.45 24.33 -3.25
C LEU A 57 -22.38 23.25 -3.40
N THR A 58 -22.38 22.49 -4.50
CA THR A 58 -21.41 21.42 -4.74
C THR A 58 -19.99 21.98 -4.62
N ILE A 59 -19.30 21.70 -3.51
CA ILE A 59 -17.89 22.04 -3.35
C ILE A 59 -17.13 21.09 -4.27
N VAL A 60 -16.94 21.49 -5.52
CA VAL A 60 -16.05 20.80 -6.46
C VAL A 60 -14.62 21.09 -6.03
N ALA A 61 -14.17 20.41 -4.96
CA ALA A 61 -12.75 20.13 -4.80
C ALA A 61 -12.41 19.16 -5.93
N ALA A 62 -12.13 19.70 -7.11
CA ALA A 62 -11.76 18.90 -8.27
C ALA A 62 -10.63 17.94 -7.84
N PRO A 63 -10.78 16.61 -7.99
CA PRO A 63 -9.72 15.69 -7.67
C PRO A 63 -8.52 16.09 -8.53
N ARG A 64 -7.45 16.59 -7.90
CA ARG A 64 -6.16 16.78 -8.58
C ARG A 64 -5.75 15.40 -9.03
N LYS A 65 -6.10 15.04 -10.27
CA LYS A 65 -5.56 13.88 -10.97
C LYS A 65 -4.05 14.06 -10.93
N ARG A 66 -3.39 13.47 -9.93
CA ARG A 66 -1.93 13.34 -9.91
C ARG A 66 -1.65 12.45 -11.10
N ARG A 67 -1.36 13.08 -12.24
CA ARG A 67 -0.83 12.40 -13.42
C ARG A 67 0.53 11.86 -12.98
N PHE A 68 0.54 10.67 -12.39
CA PHE A 68 1.75 9.88 -12.28
C PHE A 68 2.10 9.40 -13.68
N THR A 69 2.58 10.32 -14.51
CA THR A 69 3.36 9.97 -15.69
C THR A 69 4.67 9.39 -15.17
N ARG A 70 4.65 8.12 -14.76
CA ARG A 70 5.89 7.38 -14.55
C ARG A 70 6.59 7.38 -15.90
N PRO A 71 7.79 7.96 -15.99
CA PRO A 71 8.38 8.22 -17.30
C PRO A 71 8.82 6.89 -17.90
N ALA A 72 8.35 6.59 -19.11
CA ALA A 72 8.42 5.26 -19.75
C ALA A 72 9.83 4.68 -19.85
N TRP A 73 10.87 5.52 -19.79
CA TRP A 73 12.27 5.07 -19.74
C TRP A 73 12.56 4.14 -18.55
N ARG A 74 11.84 4.29 -17.41
CA ARG A 74 12.02 3.41 -16.24
C ARG A 74 11.54 1.98 -16.44
N LEU A 75 10.64 1.72 -17.40
CA LEU A 75 10.21 0.35 -17.74
C LEU A 75 11.26 -0.40 -18.59
N GLY A 76 12.17 0.31 -19.28
CA GLY A 76 13.22 -0.31 -20.09
C GLY A 76 14.45 -0.78 -19.30
N LEU A 77 14.65 -0.27 -18.07
CA LEU A 77 15.85 -0.55 -17.28
C LEU A 77 15.92 -2.00 -16.79
N SER A 78 14.79 -2.64 -16.47
CA SER A 78 14.78 -4.03 -15.99
C SER A 78 15.29 -5.01 -17.06
N GLY A 79 14.95 -4.78 -18.33
CA GLY A 79 15.48 -5.58 -19.45
C GLY A 79 16.96 -5.31 -19.71
N ALA A 80 17.38 -4.05 -19.66
CA ALA A 80 18.79 -3.67 -19.84
C ALA A 80 19.69 -4.23 -18.72
N ALA A 81 19.22 -4.23 -17.46
CA ALA A 81 19.96 -4.79 -16.33
C ALA A 81 20.19 -6.30 -16.49
N MET A 82 19.18 -7.04 -16.95
CA MET A 82 19.32 -8.48 -17.23
C MET A 82 20.34 -8.74 -18.35
N ALA A 83 20.29 -7.97 -19.44
CA ALA A 83 21.24 -8.11 -20.54
C ALA A 83 22.69 -7.83 -20.11
N ALA A 84 22.90 -6.79 -19.28
CA ALA A 84 24.22 -6.46 -18.74
C ALA A 84 24.77 -7.55 -17.81
N ALA A 85 23.91 -8.15 -16.96
CA ALA A 85 24.29 -9.25 -16.08
C ALA A 85 24.70 -10.51 -16.85
N VAL A 86 23.97 -10.87 -17.92
CA VAL A 86 24.33 -12.01 -18.75
C VAL A 86 25.66 -11.74 -19.50
N ALA A 87 25.84 -10.54 -20.02
CA ALA A 87 27.08 -10.15 -20.71
C ALA A 87 28.31 -10.20 -19.78
N SER A 88 28.18 -9.77 -18.52
CA SER A 88 29.29 -9.82 -17.57
C SER A 88 29.67 -11.25 -17.17
N VAL A 89 28.69 -12.16 -17.01
CA VAL A 89 28.95 -13.58 -16.78
C VAL A 89 29.70 -14.21 -17.95
N VAL A 90 29.29 -13.92 -19.19
CA VAL A 90 29.96 -14.43 -20.40
C VAL A 90 31.40 -13.91 -20.51
N TRP A 91 31.63 -12.63 -20.21
CA TRP A 91 32.98 -12.03 -20.20
C TRP A 91 33.90 -12.66 -19.16
N VAL A 92 33.40 -12.93 -17.95
CA VAL A 92 34.18 -13.57 -16.87
C VAL A 92 34.44 -15.04 -17.17
N ALA A 93 33.49 -15.74 -17.80
CA ALA A 93 33.63 -17.16 -18.14
C ALA A 93 34.47 -17.41 -19.42
N GLN A 94 34.68 -16.40 -20.26
CA GLN A 94 35.46 -16.49 -21.50
C GLN A 94 36.83 -17.17 -21.36
N PRO A 95 37.68 -16.82 -20.37
CA PRO A 95 38.95 -17.52 -20.17
C PRO A 95 38.77 -19.00 -19.82
N SER A 96 37.73 -19.37 -19.06
CA SER A 96 37.48 -20.76 -18.66
C SER A 96 36.99 -21.65 -19.81
N LEU A 97 36.35 -21.05 -20.83
CA LEU A 97 35.82 -21.78 -21.99
C LEU A 97 36.87 -21.96 -23.11
N PHE A 98 37.89 -21.10 -23.19
CA PHE A 98 38.85 -21.08 -24.29
C PHE A 98 40.34 -21.11 -23.88
N GLY A 99 40.68 -21.08 -22.59
CA GLY A 99 42.05 -21.00 -22.10
C GLY A 99 42.30 -21.82 -20.84
N GLY A 100 43.24 -22.77 -20.92
CA GLY A 100 43.58 -23.68 -19.83
C GLY A 100 44.04 -22.99 -18.54
N SER A 101 43.71 -23.65 -17.43
CA SER A 101 44.37 -23.64 -16.12
C SER A 101 45.34 -22.48 -15.82
N ALA A 102 44.86 -21.48 -15.08
CA ALA A 102 45.70 -20.52 -14.34
C ALA A 102 45.46 -20.69 -12.82
N PRO A 103 46.47 -20.44 -11.97
CA PRO A 103 46.60 -21.07 -10.67
C PRO A 103 45.61 -20.51 -9.63
N MET A 104 45.23 -21.41 -8.73
CA MET A 104 44.38 -21.19 -7.57
C MET A 104 44.98 -20.09 -6.68
N GLN A 105 44.49 -18.86 -6.83
CA GLN A 105 44.74 -17.79 -5.84
C GLN A 105 43.75 -17.99 -4.69
N GLU A 106 44.30 -18.47 -3.58
CA GLU A 106 43.65 -18.58 -2.28
C GLU A 106 43.08 -17.21 -1.86
N THR A 107 41.79 -17.01 -2.12
CA THR A 107 41.07 -15.82 -1.70
C THR A 107 40.66 -16.04 -0.26
N ARG A 108 41.48 -15.54 0.66
CA ARG A 108 41.19 -15.49 2.09
C ARG A 108 39.96 -14.62 2.33
N ILE A 109 38.85 -15.25 2.69
CA ILE A 109 37.62 -14.57 3.08
C ILE A 109 37.84 -13.93 4.46
N ILE A 110 38.06 -12.62 4.49
CA ILE A 110 37.90 -11.76 5.67
C ILE A 110 36.86 -10.72 5.30
N ALA A 111 35.58 -11.05 5.52
CA ALA A 111 34.48 -10.11 5.61
C ALA A 111 33.23 -10.87 6.06
N ASP A 112 33.16 -11.21 7.35
CA ASP A 112 31.86 -11.25 8.01
C ASP A 112 31.46 -9.80 8.29
N ALA A 113 30.82 -9.17 7.31
CA ALA A 113 30.19 -7.88 7.46
C ALA A 113 28.71 -8.13 7.73
N THR A 114 28.42 -8.56 8.95
CA THR A 114 27.12 -8.24 9.55
C THR A 114 26.96 -6.72 9.50
N PRO A 115 25.85 -6.18 8.95
CA PRO A 115 25.58 -4.76 9.09
C PRO A 115 25.35 -4.45 10.57
N VAL A 116 26.41 -4.01 11.24
CA VAL A 116 26.37 -3.30 12.51
C VAL A 116 25.72 -1.95 12.23
N GLY A 117 24.40 -1.90 12.38
CA GLY A 117 23.62 -0.70 12.16
C GLY A 117 22.15 -0.91 12.46
N SER A 118 21.83 -1.30 13.70
CA SER A 118 20.56 -0.99 14.41
C SER A 118 20.38 -1.72 15.75
N ALA A 119 21.37 -2.48 16.24
CA ALA A 119 21.17 -3.35 17.41
C ALA A 119 21.20 -2.67 18.80
N ALA A 120 21.19 -1.34 18.92
CA ALA A 120 21.31 -0.65 20.21
C ALA A 120 20.10 0.19 20.63
N GLU A 121 19.14 0.46 19.75
CA GLU A 121 17.90 1.22 20.06
C GLU A 121 16.63 0.33 20.06
N GLU A 122 16.78 -0.92 19.66
CA GLU A 122 15.72 -1.92 19.51
C GLU A 122 15.00 -2.34 20.81
N PRO A 123 15.61 -2.45 22.02
CA PRO A 123 14.89 -3.05 23.16
C PRO A 123 13.80 -2.12 23.71
N VAL A 124 14.09 -0.82 23.87
CA VAL A 124 13.11 0.14 24.42
C VAL A 124 12.02 0.45 23.40
N LEU A 125 12.37 0.50 22.11
CA LEU A 125 11.41 0.67 21.04
C LEU A 125 10.53 -0.58 20.90
N SER A 126 11.10 -1.79 20.99
CA SER A 126 10.36 -3.05 20.96
C SER A 126 9.39 -3.15 22.14
N ASP A 127 9.84 -2.84 23.36
CA ASP A 127 8.98 -2.85 24.55
C ASP A 127 7.85 -1.81 24.46
N TYR A 128 8.16 -0.62 23.94
CA TYR A 128 7.15 0.42 23.69
C TYR A 128 6.13 -0.02 22.64
N LEU A 129 6.58 -0.61 21.52
CA LEU A 129 5.72 -1.09 20.44
C LEU A 129 4.84 -2.25 20.92
N GLU A 130 5.38 -3.18 21.70
CA GLU A 130 4.62 -4.28 22.27
C GLU A 130 3.55 -3.79 23.27
N ALA A 131 3.90 -2.85 24.14
CA ALA A 131 2.93 -2.21 25.04
C ALA A 131 1.85 -1.44 24.26
N HIS A 132 2.22 -0.78 23.16
CA HIS A 132 1.28 -0.06 22.30
C HIS A 132 0.36 -1.02 21.54
N MET A 133 0.87 -2.15 21.07
CA MET A 133 0.10 -3.21 20.40
C MET A 133 -0.89 -3.89 21.35
N GLN A 134 -0.53 -4.08 22.62
CA GLN A 134 -1.42 -4.62 23.64
C GLN A 134 -2.57 -3.67 23.99
N MET A 135 -2.36 -2.35 23.91
CA MET A 135 -3.40 -1.34 24.13
C MET A 135 -4.30 -1.10 22.90
N ALA A 136 -3.76 -1.19 21.68
CA ALA A 136 -4.47 -0.80 20.46
C ALA A 136 -5.36 -1.92 19.84
N GLY A 137 -5.26 -3.16 20.34
CA GLY A 137 -5.97 -4.31 19.74
C GLY A 137 -5.47 -4.65 18.32
N PRO A 138 -5.96 -5.74 17.69
CA PRO A 138 -5.39 -6.29 16.45
C PRO A 138 -5.58 -5.42 15.18
N SER A 139 -5.95 -4.15 15.30
CA SER A 139 -6.38 -3.30 14.19
C SER A 139 -5.74 -1.91 14.20
N ALA A 140 -4.42 -1.85 14.15
CA ALA A 140 -3.70 -0.63 13.76
C ALA A 140 -2.31 -1.09 13.31
N ILE A 141 -1.94 -1.08 12.03
CA ILE A 141 -1.46 0.10 11.32
C ILE A 141 -1.25 -0.34 9.85
N ARG A 142 -1.87 0.35 8.89
CA ARG A 142 -1.47 0.28 7.47
C ARG A 142 -0.43 1.36 7.24
N GLN A 143 0.85 1.00 7.15
CA GLN A 143 1.91 1.96 6.86
C GLN A 143 1.77 2.47 5.42
N VAL A 144 1.71 3.79 5.24
CA VAL A 144 1.78 4.45 3.93
C VAL A 144 2.96 5.42 3.97
N SER A 145 4.00 5.15 3.18
CA SER A 145 5.15 6.04 3.05
C SER A 145 4.81 7.20 2.11
N PHE A 146 5.01 8.43 2.59
CA PHE A 146 5.03 9.61 1.74
C PHE A 146 6.47 9.94 1.39
N ASP A 147 6.84 9.75 0.13
CA ASP A 147 8.10 10.26 -0.39
C ASP A 147 7.94 11.76 -0.66
N LEU A 148 8.53 12.60 0.18
CA LEU A 148 8.63 14.04 0.00
C LEU A 148 9.74 14.31 -1.03
N GLY A 149 9.39 14.18 -2.30
CA GLY A 149 10.22 14.62 -3.41
C GLY A 149 10.44 16.14 -3.37
N ALA A 150 11.55 16.55 -2.76
CA ALA A 150 12.09 17.89 -2.83
C ALA A 150 12.41 18.22 -4.30
N GLY A 151 11.72 19.24 -4.82
CA GLY A 151 11.86 19.69 -6.19
C GLY A 151 13.17 20.40 -6.46
N ARG A 152 13.66 20.23 -7.70
CA ARG A 152 14.24 21.27 -8.54
C ARG A 152 13.89 20.97 -9.99
#